data_AF-A0AAX3WRK0-F1
#
_entry.id   AF-A0AAX3WRK0-F1
#
_cell.length_a   1.000
_cell.length_b   1.000
_cell.length_c   1.000
_cell.angle_alpha   90.00
_cell.angle_beta   90.00
_cell.angle_gamma   90.00
#
_symmetry.space_group_name_H-M   'P 1'
#
loop_
_entity.id
_entity.type
_entity.pdbx_description
1 polymer ?
#
loop_
_entity_poly.entity_id
_entity_poly.type
_entity_poly.pdbx_seq_one_letter_code
_entity_poly.pdbx_strand_id
1 'polypeptide(L)' 'MLRRQAPRSAFKDLDRVVLTADVTTDDGDTVAAGAEGTIVGVWRDGAAYEVEFTTPIAGLATVLPSALAPKP' A
#
# COMPACT_ATOMS: atom_id res chain seq x y z
N MET A 1 -1.48 -8.76 33.63
CA MET A 1 -2.27 -8.95 32.38
C MET A 1 -1.32 -8.82 31.20
N LEU A 2 -1.19 -9.85 30.36
CA LEU A 2 -0.37 -9.79 29.15
C LEU A 2 -1.21 -9.09 28.06
N ARG A 3 -0.81 -7.90 27.61
CA ARG A 3 -1.37 -7.30 26.40
C ARG A 3 -0.97 -8.21 25.24
N ARG A 4 -1.93 -8.93 24.65
CA ARG A 4 -1.72 -9.58 23.35
C ARG A 4 -1.46 -8.44 22.37
N GLN A 5 -0.22 -8.30 21.89
CA GLN A 5 0.07 -7.37 20.80
C GLN A 5 -0.87 -7.77 19.65
N ALA A 6 -1.78 -6.88 19.26
CA ALA A 6 -2.45 -7.01 17.97
C ALA A 6 -1.34 -7.12 16.91
N PRO A 7 -1.51 -7.95 15.86
CA PRO A 7 -0.55 -7.98 14.77
C PRO A 7 -0.38 -6.54 14.28
N ARG A 8 0.85 -6.02 14.44
CA ARG A 8 1.19 -4.68 13.98
C ARG A 8 1.11 -4.74 12.46
N SER A 9 0.39 -3.79 11.86
CA SER A 9 0.33 -3.62 10.40
C SER A 9 1.71 -3.84 9.76
N ALA A 10 1.75 -4.56 8.64
CA ALA A 10 3.00 -4.89 7.95
C ALA A 10 3.73 -3.64 7.45
N PHE A 11 2.97 -2.62 7.04
CA PHE A 11 3.46 -1.30 6.65
C PHE A 11 2.90 -0.21 7.55
N LYS A 12 3.55 0.95 7.58
CA LYS A 12 3.07 2.16 8.24
C LYS A 12 3.04 3.33 7.25
N ASP A 13 2.42 4.43 7.65
CA ASP A 13 2.45 5.66 6.87
C ASP A 13 3.88 6.07 6.54
N LEU A 14 4.06 6.55 5.31
CA LEU A 14 5.29 6.98 4.67
C LEU A 14 6.30 5.86 4.34
N ASP A 15 5.96 4.59 4.58
CA ASP A 15 6.75 3.49 4.02
C ASP A 15 6.68 3.50 2.49
N ARG A 16 7.82 3.22 1.85
CA ARG A 16 7.88 2.98 0.41
C ARG A 16 7.66 1.51 0.11
N VAL A 17 6.83 1.26 -0.90
CA VAL A 17 6.42 -0.09 -1.30
C VAL A 17 6.51 -0.25 -2.80
N VAL A 18 6.53 -1.51 -3.23
CA VAL A 18 6.47 -1.90 -4.64
C VAL A 18 5.22 -2.75 -4.84
N LEU A 19 4.46 -2.47 -5.90
CA LEU A 19 3.34 -3.31 -6.31
C LEU A 19 3.83 -4.68 -6.79
N THR A 20 3.17 -5.75 -6.36
CA THR A 20 3.44 -7.12 -6.86
C THR A 20 2.37 -7.62 -7.83
N ALA A 21 1.29 -6.86 -8.00
CA ALA A 21 0.23 -7.07 -8.98
C ALA A 21 -0.28 -5.72 -9.49
N ASP A 22 -0.94 -5.72 -10.64
CA ASP A 22 -1.59 -4.52 -11.19
C ASP A 22 -2.71 -4.04 -10.25
N VAL A 23 -2.83 -2.72 -10.11
CA VAL A 23 -3.83 -2.06 -9.25
C VAL A 23 -4.51 -0.94 -10.02
N THR A 24 -5.80 -0.74 -9.78
CA THR A 24 -6.55 0.41 -10.31
C THR A 24 -6.56 1.53 -9.27
N THR A 25 -6.21 2.75 -9.69
CA THR A 25 -6.33 3.95 -8.86
C THR A 25 -7.79 4.31 -8.63
N ASP A 26 -8.05 5.19 -7.67
CA ASP A 26 -9.39 5.69 -7.38
C ASP A 26 -9.98 6.50 -8.56
N ASP A 27 -9.11 7.03 -9.44
CA ASP A 27 -9.47 7.71 -10.68
C ASP A 27 -9.69 6.74 -11.86
N GLY A 28 -9.42 5.43 -11.69
CA GLY A 28 -9.67 4.38 -12.67
C GLY A 28 -8.47 4.01 -13.56
N ASP A 29 -7.29 4.62 -13.34
CA ASP A 29 -6.08 4.29 -14.09
C ASP A 29 -5.43 2.99 -13.57
N THR A 30 -4.81 2.21 -14.46
CA THR A 30 -4.10 0.99 -14.05
C THR A 30 -2.62 1.27 -13.80
N VAL A 31 -2.15 1.05 -12.58
CA VAL A 31 -0.73 1.04 -12.21
C VAL A 31 -0.22 -0.39 -12.24
N ALA A 32 0.79 -0.64 -13.06
CA ALA A 32 1.34 -1.98 -13.26
C ALA A 32 2.16 -2.47 -12.05
N ALA A 33 2.22 -3.79 -11.89
CA ALA A 33 3.16 -4.43 -10.99
C ALA A 33 4.60 -3.94 -11.20
N GLY A 34 5.37 -3.82 -10.12
CA GLY A 34 6.72 -3.26 -10.10
C GLY A 34 6.78 -1.75 -9.92
N ALA A 35 5.64 -1.03 -9.99
CA ALA A 35 5.59 0.38 -9.67
C ALA A 35 5.87 0.64 -8.18
N GLU A 36 6.58 1.72 -7.90
CA GLU A 36 6.81 2.20 -6.54
C GLU A 36 5.69 3.14 -6.09
N GLY A 37 5.29 3.04 -4.83
CA GLY A 37 4.34 3.94 -4.19
C GLY A 37 4.72 4.26 -2.75
N THR A 38 4.03 5.23 -2.16
CA THR A 38 4.17 5.60 -0.75
C THR A 38 2.87 5.33 -0.01
N ILE A 39 2.93 4.64 1.13
CA ILE A 39 1.77 4.47 2.00
C ILE A 39 1.41 5.83 2.59
N VAL A 40 0.18 6.30 2.35
CA VAL A 40 -0.33 7.56 2.91
C VAL A 40 -1.48 7.34 3.90
N GLY A 41 -1.97 6.11 4.00
CA GLY A 41 -2.94 5.70 5.02
C GLY A 41 -2.95 4.19 5.28
N VAL A 42 -3.25 3.81 6.53
CA VAL A 42 -3.42 2.42 6.95
C VAL A 42 -4.86 2.15 7.38
N TRP A 43 -5.52 1.21 6.72
CA TRP A 43 -6.91 0.86 7.01
C TRP A 43 -7.00 -0.36 7.93
N ARG A 44 -7.78 -0.24 9.03
CA ARG A 44 -8.12 -1.33 9.97
C ARG A 44 -6.91 -2.20 10.35
N ASP A 45 -5.88 -1.56 10.91
CA ASP A 45 -4.64 -2.22 11.36
C ASP A 45 -3.90 -3.01 10.25
N GLY A 46 -3.99 -2.56 9.00
CA GLY A 46 -3.29 -3.15 7.86
C GLY A 46 -4.12 -4.18 7.06
N ALA A 47 -5.45 -4.10 7.14
CA ALA A 47 -6.32 -4.86 6.23
C ALA A 47 -6.21 -4.35 4.79
N ALA A 48 -5.90 -3.07 4.61
CA ALA A 48 -5.57 -2.42 3.34
C ALA A 48 -4.74 -1.16 3.59
N TYR A 49 -4.17 -0.62 2.52
CA TYR A 49 -3.33 0.58 2.55
C TYR A 49 -3.74 1.53 1.45
N GLU A 50 -3.77 2.82 1.75
CA GLU A 50 -3.85 3.84 0.72
C GLU A 50 -2.44 4.17 0.24
N VAL A 51 -2.21 4.00 -1.07
CA VAL A 51 -0.89 4.17 -1.69
C VAL A 51 -0.96 5.31 -2.69
N GLU A 52 -0.07 6.30 -2.53
CA GLU A 52 0.15 7.37 -3.50
C GLU A 52 1.21 6.98 -4.53
N PHE A 53 0.87 7.14 -5.80
CA PHE A 53 1.77 7.01 -6.94
C PHE A 53 2.01 8.38 -7.57
N THR A 54 3.19 8.59 -8.15
CA THR A 54 3.56 9.89 -8.76
C THR A 54 4.10 9.77 -10.19
N THR A 55 4.58 8.61 -10.63
CA THR A 55 5.13 8.41 -11.99
C THR A 55 5.06 6.93 -12.37
N PRO A 56 4.74 6.57 -13.63
CA PRO A 56 4.27 7.43 -14.72
C PRO A 56 2.81 7.89 -14.55
N ILE A 57 2.06 7.23 -13.67
CA ILE A 57 0.66 7.53 -13.34
C ILE A 57 0.65 8.12 -11.93
N ALA A 58 0.00 9.28 -11.77
CA ALA A 58 -0.20 9.91 -10.47
C ALA A 58 -1.61 9.58 -9.97
N GLY A 59 -1.75 9.25 -8.69
CA GLY A 59 -3.05 8.94 -8.10
C GLY A 59 -2.95 8.14 -6.81
N LEU A 60 -4.10 7.93 -6.16
CA LEU A 60 -4.25 7.10 -4.97
C LEU A 60 -4.87 5.76 -5.34
N ALA A 61 -4.51 4.72 -4.62
CA ALA A 61 -5.24 3.45 -4.68
C ALA A 61 -5.33 2.81 -3.30
N THR A 62 -6.47 2.18 -3.03
CA THR A 62 -6.60 1.25 -1.90
C THR A 62 -6.06 -0.13 -2.29
N VAL A 63 -4.93 -0.52 -1.69
CA VAL A 63 -4.17 -1.73 -2.03
C VAL A 63 -4.22 -2.75 -0.89
N LEU A 64 -4.44 -4.03 -1.25
CA LEU A 64 -4.39 -5.13 -0.29
C LEU A 64 -2.93 -5.47 0.08
N PRO A 65 -2.67 -5.97 1.30
CA PRO A 65 -1.32 -6.33 1.74
C PRO A 65 -0.61 -7.32 0.82
N SER A 66 -1.37 -8.24 0.23
CA SER A 66 -0.86 -9.26 -0.69
C SER A 66 -0.33 -8.70 -2.02
N ALA A 67 -0.67 -7.46 -2.36
CA ALA A 67 -0.21 -6.78 -3.57
C ALA A 67 0.98 -5.84 -3.29
N LEU A 68 1.55 -5.86 -2.08
CA LEU A 68 2.65 -4.98 -1.67
C LEU A 68 3.88 -5.77 -1.22
N ALA A 69 5.04 -5.26 -1.59
CA ALA A 69 6.32 -5.65 -1.04
C ALA A 69 7.06 -4.42 -0.48
N PRO A 70 7.89 -4.56 0.57
CA PRO A 70 8.75 -3.48 0.99
C PRO A 70 9.73 -3.12 -0.13
N LYS A 71 10.01 -1.82 -0.30
CA LYS A 71 11.11 -1.40 -1.17
C LYS A 71 12.45 -1.87 -0.54
N PRO A 72 13.39 -2.44 -1.32
CA PRO A 72 14.72 -2.81 -0.84
C PRO A 72 15.51 -1.63 -0.24
#